data_AF-A0A2T2NUF6-F1
#
_entry.id   AF-A0A2T2NUF6-F1
#
_cell.length_a   1.000
_cell.length_b   1.000
_cell.length_c   1.000
_cell.angle_alpha   90.00
_cell.angle_beta   90.00
_cell.angle_gamma   90.00
#
_symmetry.space_group_name_H-M   'P 1'
#
loop_
_entity.id
_entity.type
_entity.pdbx_description
1 polymer ?
#
loop_
_entity_poly.entity_id
_entity_poly.type
_entity_poly.pdbx_seq_one_letter_code
_entity_poly.pdbx_strand_id
1 'polypeptide(L)'
;MDPLVFSTETRLLPGSFPSPIPLPADAPRTPENRGHASSPNDFTASSFNRRQPLFGKMRSESPPSPTVQKSPQLVHEKLRSRLNKVTLPKGCKGFVYIFRNPKDKLLKIGSSETPYERGQKIKSKCGIQIEVVHTSAWLEDYGRAESLAHGDLWDLCRPFTCVPCSHRHREWHEVDDELATKTVDRWVKFVKEEKPYDSGGSLKGLWKFLFSERQQVVPWVAAGDVAGNVAGNEKRRENIALMLESPSVKERAEYAWFVISRHPIWALLWEFPWQVSTVIAWLIMFLIARNSVVFLILAIYVGLVWFSMSFHFKRGLKLKGLGRR
;
A
#
# COMPACT_ATOMS: atom_id res chain seq x y z
N MET A 1 8.46 -45.69 -36.98
CA MET A 1 7.56 -44.57 -36.61
C MET A 1 8.24 -43.87 -35.46
N ASP A 2 9.09 -42.91 -35.79
CA ASP A 2 9.96 -42.19 -34.85
C ASP A 2 9.40 -40.79 -34.60
N PRO A 3 9.35 -40.30 -33.35
CA PRO A 3 8.89 -38.95 -33.08
C PRO A 3 10.03 -37.93 -33.24
N LEU A 4 9.72 -36.89 -34.02
CA LEU A 4 10.53 -35.71 -34.29
C LEU A 4 10.84 -34.92 -33.00
N VAL A 5 12.13 -34.73 -32.74
CA VAL A 5 12.69 -33.82 -31.74
C VAL A 5 12.84 -32.44 -32.37
N PHE A 6 12.15 -31.44 -31.82
CA PHE A 6 12.34 -30.03 -32.17
C PHE A 6 13.18 -29.36 -31.08
N SER A 7 14.44 -29.06 -31.41
CA SER A 7 15.34 -28.25 -30.58
C SER A 7 15.55 -26.90 -31.25
N THR A 8 15.11 -25.82 -30.59
CA THR A 8 15.40 -24.44 -31.02
C THR A 8 16.29 -23.80 -29.95
N GLU A 9 17.59 -23.86 -30.18
CA GLU A 9 18.63 -23.24 -29.37
C GLU A 9 18.94 -21.86 -29.97
N THR A 10 18.34 -20.79 -29.43
CA THR A 10 18.69 -19.41 -29.81
C THR A 10 19.74 -18.88 -28.84
N ARG A 11 21.02 -18.95 -29.24
CA ARG A 11 22.13 -18.27 -28.57
C ARG A 11 22.07 -16.77 -28.86
N LEU A 12 21.89 -15.96 -27.82
CA LEU A 12 22.07 -14.51 -27.88
C LEU A 12 23.50 -14.15 -27.45
N LEU A 13 24.24 -13.52 -28.36
CA LEU A 13 25.55 -12.93 -28.10
C LEU A 13 25.42 -11.61 -27.33
N PRO A 14 26.41 -11.25 -26.48
CA PRO A 14 26.44 -9.99 -25.78
C PRO A 14 27.06 -8.89 -26.66
N GLY A 15 26.36 -7.79 -26.87
CA GLY A 15 26.94 -6.66 -27.60
C GLY A 15 26.09 -5.40 -27.62
N SER A 16 26.72 -4.30 -27.20
CA SER A 16 26.44 -2.89 -27.55
C SER A 16 25.18 -2.22 -26.98
N PHE A 17 25.43 -1.35 -25.99
CA PHE A 17 24.53 -0.26 -25.60
C PHE A 17 24.33 0.72 -26.77
N PRO A 18 23.09 1.18 -27.04
CA PRO A 18 22.86 2.25 -27.99
C PRO A 18 23.28 3.60 -27.41
N SER A 19 24.04 4.37 -28.20
CA SER A 19 24.44 5.76 -27.92
C SER A 19 23.23 6.71 -27.82
N PRO A 20 23.37 7.87 -27.15
CA PRO A 20 22.30 8.83 -26.94
C PRO A 20 21.79 9.45 -28.25
N ILE A 21 20.47 9.59 -28.34
CA ILE A 21 19.75 10.29 -29.41
C ILE A 21 20.11 11.80 -29.34
N PRO A 22 20.52 12.45 -30.45
CA PRO A 22 20.72 13.89 -30.50
C PRO A 22 19.40 14.66 -30.31
N LEU A 23 19.40 15.66 -29.44
CA LEU A 23 18.31 16.64 -29.31
C LEU A 23 18.25 17.53 -30.56
N PRO A 24 17.06 17.79 -31.13
CA PRO A 24 16.91 18.75 -32.21
C PRO A 24 17.08 20.19 -31.71
N ALA A 25 17.86 20.95 -32.48
CA ALA A 25 18.10 22.36 -32.35
C ALA A 25 16.88 23.20 -32.78
N ASP A 26 16.74 24.33 -32.09
CA ASP A 26 16.16 25.61 -32.53
C ASP A 26 14.79 25.62 -33.22
N ALA A 27 13.80 26.16 -32.48
CA ALA A 27 12.62 26.80 -33.05
C ALA A 27 12.56 28.28 -32.61
N PRO A 28 11.98 29.19 -33.44
CA PRO A 28 12.27 30.62 -33.41
C PRO A 28 11.53 31.37 -32.30
N ARG A 29 12.20 32.37 -31.72
CA ARG A 29 11.59 33.36 -30.82
C ARG A 29 10.82 34.41 -31.62
N THR A 30 9.54 34.57 -31.32
CA THR A 30 8.76 35.76 -31.69
C THR A 30 8.90 36.84 -30.61
N PRO A 31 8.99 38.13 -30.97
CA PRO A 31 9.01 39.26 -30.04
C PRO A 31 7.65 39.96 -30.00
N GLU A 32 7.07 40.13 -28.81
CA GLU A 32 6.04 41.14 -28.47
C GLU A 32 5.57 40.88 -27.03
N ASN A 33 5.22 41.83 -26.17
CA ASN A 33 5.20 43.28 -26.21
C ASN A 33 5.22 43.77 -24.75
N ARG A 34 5.79 44.96 -24.53
CA ARG A 34 5.85 45.63 -23.23
C ARG A 34 4.45 46.09 -22.79
N GLY A 35 4.15 45.93 -21.50
CA GLY A 35 3.03 46.59 -20.85
C GLY A 35 3.27 46.67 -19.34
N HIS A 36 3.80 47.80 -18.90
CA HIS A 36 4.01 48.16 -17.50
C HIS A 36 2.72 48.14 -16.68
N ALA A 37 2.77 47.58 -15.48
CA ALA A 37 2.01 48.08 -14.33
C ALA A 37 2.77 47.79 -13.04
N SER A 38 3.29 48.86 -12.46
CA SER A 38 3.94 48.96 -11.17
C SER A 38 2.95 48.68 -10.04
N SER A 39 3.35 47.94 -9.00
CA SER A 39 3.21 48.42 -7.61
C SER A 39 3.93 47.48 -6.63
N PRO A 40 4.61 48.02 -5.59
CA PRO A 40 5.46 47.29 -4.66
C PRO A 40 4.67 46.80 -3.44
N ASN A 41 5.18 45.79 -2.73
CA ASN A 41 5.29 45.80 -1.28
C ASN A 41 6.02 44.55 -0.74
N ASP A 42 7.09 44.86 0.00
CA ASP A 42 7.44 44.30 1.31
C ASP A 42 8.05 42.90 1.41
N PHE A 43 9.38 42.91 1.22
CA PHE A 43 10.32 42.32 2.16
C PHE A 43 9.92 42.60 3.63
N THR A 44 9.66 41.54 4.40
CA THR A 44 9.93 41.55 5.84
C THR A 44 10.66 40.28 6.23
N ALA A 45 11.97 40.45 6.44
CA ALA A 45 12.75 39.61 7.33
C ALA A 45 12.16 39.71 8.74
N SER A 46 11.92 38.57 9.39
CA SER A 46 11.80 38.52 10.85
C SER A 46 12.69 37.42 11.40
N SER A 47 13.90 37.88 11.69
CA SER A 47 14.77 37.38 12.75
C SER A 47 14.03 37.32 14.09
N PHE A 48 13.87 36.12 14.65
CA PHE A 48 13.77 35.97 16.10
C PHE A 48 14.95 35.14 16.61
N ASN A 49 16.02 35.89 16.89
CA ASN A 49 17.14 35.52 17.71
C ASN A 49 16.62 35.32 19.15
N ARG A 50 16.57 34.10 19.65
CA ARG A 50 16.49 33.84 21.10
C ARG A 50 17.70 32.99 21.50
N ARG A 51 18.81 33.69 21.72
CA ARG A 51 19.96 33.15 22.46
C ARG A 51 19.54 33.03 23.93
N GLN A 52 19.41 31.81 24.42
CA GLN A 52 19.52 31.52 25.86
C GLN A 52 20.93 30.99 26.13
N PRO A 53 21.60 31.42 27.21
CA PRO A 53 22.87 30.85 27.63
C PRO A 53 22.62 29.47 28.26
N LEU A 54 23.16 28.41 27.63
CA LEU A 54 23.12 27.06 28.19
C LEU A 54 24.25 26.90 29.22
N PHE A 55 23.89 27.00 30.49
CA PHE A 55 24.69 26.45 31.59
C PHE A 55 24.84 24.94 31.38
N GLY A 56 26.09 24.49 31.31
CA GLY A 56 26.45 23.08 31.20
C GLY A 56 25.99 22.30 32.43
N LYS A 57 24.97 21.46 32.24
CA LYS A 57 24.64 20.39 33.18
C LYS A 57 25.18 19.10 32.57
N MET A 58 26.38 18.71 32.98
CA MET A 58 26.98 17.40 32.72
C MET A 58 25.98 16.35 33.19
N ARG A 59 25.27 15.73 32.24
CA ARG A 59 24.30 14.68 32.51
C ARG A 59 25.08 13.38 32.52
N SER A 60 25.27 12.84 33.72
CA SER A 60 25.73 11.47 33.98
C SER A 60 25.01 10.51 33.01
N GLU A 61 25.80 9.79 32.20
CA GLU A 61 25.34 8.73 31.34
C GLU A 61 24.71 7.65 32.21
N SER A 62 23.38 7.59 32.19
CA SER A 62 22.66 6.47 32.79
C SER A 62 22.88 5.24 31.90
N PRO A 63 23.07 4.05 32.48
CA PRO A 63 23.22 2.82 31.71
C PRO A 63 22.01 2.60 30.80
N PRO A 64 22.19 1.99 29.61
CA PRO A 64 21.11 1.79 28.65
C PRO A 64 19.98 1.02 29.31
N SER A 65 18.85 1.72 29.49
CA SER A 65 17.63 1.14 30.03
C SER A 65 17.27 -0.12 29.22
N PRO A 66 16.93 -1.25 29.88
CA PRO A 66 16.66 -2.51 29.20
C PRO A 66 15.59 -2.27 28.14
N THR A 67 15.95 -2.59 26.90
CA THR A 67 15.08 -2.33 25.76
C THR A 67 13.86 -3.20 25.93
N VAL A 68 12.70 -2.60 26.19
CA VAL A 68 11.43 -3.33 26.26
C VAL A 68 11.20 -3.94 24.87
N GLN A 69 11.50 -5.24 24.76
CA GLN A 69 11.26 -6.00 23.54
C GLN A 69 9.76 -6.03 23.29
N LYS A 70 9.35 -5.68 22.06
CA LYS A 70 7.94 -5.66 21.68
C LYS A 70 7.50 -7.08 21.38
N SER A 71 6.33 -7.47 21.92
CA SER A 71 5.77 -8.79 21.64
C SER A 71 5.40 -8.91 20.16
N PRO A 72 5.51 -10.11 19.55
CA PRO A 72 5.13 -10.34 18.17
C PRO A 72 3.68 -9.94 17.86
N GLN A 73 2.77 -10.14 18.82
CA GLN A 73 1.35 -9.74 18.72
C GLN A 73 1.20 -8.22 18.59
N LEU A 74 1.90 -7.46 19.44
CA LEU A 74 1.85 -6.00 19.41
C LEU A 74 2.42 -5.44 18.10
N VAL A 75 3.48 -6.06 17.58
CA VAL A 75 4.05 -5.70 16.27
C VAL A 75 3.08 -6.02 15.14
N HIS A 76 2.47 -7.21 15.15
CA HIS A 76 1.49 -7.61 14.15
C HIS A 76 0.28 -6.68 14.13
N GLU A 77 -0.28 -6.33 15.29
CA GLU A 77 -1.40 -5.40 15.38
C GLU A 77 -1.00 -4.00 14.87
N LYS A 78 0.22 -3.56 15.18
CA LYS A 78 0.73 -2.30 14.63
C LYS A 78 0.84 -2.35 13.11
N LEU A 79 1.34 -3.44 12.54
CA LEU A 79 1.41 -3.63 11.09
C LEU A 79 0.00 -3.69 10.48
N ARG A 80 -0.94 -4.42 11.08
CA ARG A 80 -2.35 -4.50 10.65
C ARG A 80 -3.00 -3.12 10.62
N SER A 81 -2.74 -2.30 11.64
CA SER A 81 -3.25 -0.93 11.68
C SER A 81 -2.72 -0.08 10.52
N ARG A 82 -1.47 -0.29 10.08
CA ARG A 82 -0.88 0.39 8.91
C ARG A 82 -1.42 -0.15 7.59
N LEU A 83 -1.59 -1.47 7.46
CA LEU A 83 -2.16 -2.11 6.28
C LEU A 83 -3.58 -1.60 5.98
N ASN A 84 -4.40 -1.42 7.02
CA ASN A 84 -5.78 -0.98 6.90
C ASN A 84 -5.96 0.54 6.90
N LYS A 85 -4.89 1.31 7.12
CA LYS A 85 -4.98 2.77 7.17
C LYS A 85 -5.32 3.33 5.80
N VAL A 86 -6.53 3.89 5.68
CA VAL A 86 -6.93 4.65 4.50
C VAL A 86 -6.00 5.85 4.34
N THR A 87 -5.26 5.86 3.24
CA THR A 87 -4.32 6.95 2.93
C THR A 87 -4.51 7.31 1.48
N LEU A 88 -5.01 8.50 1.18
CA LEU A 88 -5.18 8.93 -0.20
C LEU A 88 -3.83 8.86 -0.93
N PRO A 89 -3.80 8.33 -2.17
CA PRO A 89 -2.60 8.38 -2.98
C PRO A 89 -2.22 9.84 -3.18
N LYS A 90 -1.11 10.28 -2.58
CA LYS A 90 -0.65 11.67 -2.72
C LYS A 90 -0.02 11.96 -4.09
N GLY A 91 -0.11 11.01 -5.03
CA GLY A 91 0.63 11.06 -6.29
C GLY A 91 2.15 11.00 -6.13
N CYS A 92 2.66 10.79 -4.90
CA CYS A 92 4.09 10.71 -4.63
C CYS A 92 4.67 9.44 -5.27
N LYS A 93 5.63 9.61 -6.18
CA LYS A 93 6.37 8.54 -6.86
C LYS A 93 7.85 8.72 -6.57
N GLY A 94 8.61 7.63 -6.45
CA GLY A 94 9.96 7.73 -5.92
C GLY A 94 10.51 6.39 -5.50
N PHE A 95 11.40 6.41 -4.52
CA PHE A 95 12.14 5.24 -4.06
C PHE A 95 12.00 5.05 -2.54
N VAL A 96 12.06 3.80 -2.10
CA VAL A 96 12.37 3.46 -0.71
C VAL A 96 13.87 3.15 -0.64
N TYR A 97 14.56 3.71 0.34
CA TYR A 97 16.00 3.56 0.50
C TYR A 97 16.37 3.09 1.92
N ILE A 98 17.55 2.48 2.01
CA ILE A 98 18.18 2.06 3.26
C ILE A 98 19.55 2.74 3.36
N PHE A 99 19.73 3.51 4.43
CA PHE A 99 20.98 4.18 4.75
C PHE A 99 21.57 3.60 6.03
N ARG A 100 22.88 3.32 6.03
CA ARG A 100 23.61 2.90 7.23
C ARG A 100 24.33 4.08 7.85
N ASN A 101 24.31 4.15 9.18
CA ASN A 101 25.26 4.94 9.95
C ASN A 101 26.46 4.05 10.29
N PRO A 102 27.65 4.28 9.71
CA PRO A 102 28.82 3.41 9.92
C PRO A 102 29.26 3.31 11.37
N LYS A 103 29.02 4.37 12.16
CA LYS A 103 29.44 4.44 13.57
C LYS A 103 28.64 3.49 14.46
N ASP A 104 27.32 3.54 14.34
CA ASP A 104 26.41 2.82 15.25
C ASP A 104 25.85 1.54 14.60
N LYS A 105 26.18 1.28 13.33
CA LYS A 105 25.65 0.19 12.49
C LYS A 105 24.11 0.16 12.39
N LEU A 106 23.44 1.25 12.74
CA LEU A 106 22.00 1.39 12.61
C LEU A 106 21.61 1.64 11.15
N LEU A 107 20.47 1.07 10.75
CA LEU A 107 19.90 1.23 9.42
C LEU A 107 18.69 2.15 9.47
N LYS A 108 18.71 3.18 8.65
CA LYS A 108 17.59 4.08 8.40
C LYS A 108 16.81 3.61 7.18
N ILE A 109 15.53 3.35 7.37
CA ILE A 109 14.59 3.14 6.28
C ILE A 109 13.86 4.45 6.03
N GLY A 110 13.83 4.89 4.77
CA GLY A 110 13.19 6.12 4.38
C GLY A 110 12.72 6.08 2.94
N SER A 111 12.04 7.14 2.52
CA SER A 111 11.58 7.24 1.15
C SER A 111 11.66 8.66 0.59
N SER A 112 11.90 8.77 -0.71
CA SER A 112 12.11 10.05 -1.40
C SER A 112 12.15 9.87 -2.93
N GLU A 113 11.78 10.93 -3.66
CA GLU A 113 12.09 11.09 -5.09
C GLU A 113 13.60 11.15 -5.35
N THR A 114 14.36 11.78 -4.45
CA THR A 114 15.81 12.00 -4.57
C THR A 114 16.56 11.46 -3.34
N PRO A 115 16.73 10.12 -3.21
CA PRO A 115 17.43 9.53 -2.07
C PRO A 115 18.81 10.14 -1.81
N TYR A 116 19.57 10.41 -2.87
CA TYR A 116 20.90 11.03 -2.76
C TYR A 116 20.87 12.37 -2.02
N GLU A 117 20.01 13.31 -2.44
CA GLU A 117 19.85 14.60 -1.78
C GLU A 117 19.36 14.46 -0.33
N ARG A 118 18.50 13.47 -0.08
CA ARG A 118 18.01 13.16 1.26
C ARG A 118 19.15 12.67 2.17
N GLY A 119 20.07 11.86 1.66
CA GLY A 119 21.31 11.48 2.34
C GLY A 119 22.18 12.68 2.69
N GLN A 120 22.41 13.59 1.74
CA GLN A 120 23.17 14.83 1.98
C GLN A 120 22.52 15.72 3.04
N LYS A 121 21.18 15.83 3.03
CA LYS A 121 20.42 16.57 4.06
C LYS A 121 20.57 15.95 5.45
N ILE A 122 20.65 14.62 5.56
CA ILE A 122 20.87 13.95 6.84
C ILE A 122 22.29 14.22 7.34
N LYS A 123 23.29 14.13 6.45
CA LYS A 123 24.68 14.43 6.78
C LYS A 123 24.87 15.85 7.26
N SER A 124 24.30 16.84 6.56
CA SER A 124 24.42 18.25 6.93
C SER A 124 23.64 18.62 8.20
N LYS A 125 22.40 18.13 8.36
CA LYS A 125 21.56 18.51 9.51
C LYS A 125 21.86 17.73 10.79
N CYS A 126 22.21 16.45 10.66
CA CYS A 126 22.36 15.55 11.80
C CYS A 126 23.83 15.21 12.10
N GLY A 127 24.78 15.58 11.22
CA GLY A 127 26.19 15.21 11.37
C GLY A 127 26.44 13.70 11.25
N ILE A 128 25.47 12.94 10.71
CA ILE A 128 25.55 11.48 10.58
C ILE A 128 26.13 11.15 9.21
N GLN A 129 27.22 10.37 9.18
CA GLN A 129 27.72 9.81 7.92
C GLN A 129 26.75 8.75 7.41
N ILE A 130 26.54 8.73 6.09
CA ILE A 130 25.56 7.88 5.45
C ILE A 130 26.24 7.02 4.40
N GLU A 131 26.09 5.70 4.53
CA GLU A 131 26.36 4.73 3.47
C GLU A 131 25.03 4.27 2.87
N VAL A 132 24.96 4.20 1.54
CA VAL A 132 23.78 3.67 0.84
C VAL A 132 23.88 2.15 0.84
N VAL A 133 22.94 1.49 1.52
CA VAL A 133 22.87 0.01 1.55
C VAL A 133 22.00 -0.49 0.41
N HIS A 134 20.83 0.11 0.24
CA HIS A 134 19.86 -0.33 -0.74
C HIS A 134 18.99 0.85 -1.23
N THR A 135 18.56 0.78 -2.48
CA THR A 135 17.54 1.66 -3.05
C THR A 135 16.62 0.80 -3.91
N SER A 136 15.33 0.89 -3.65
CA SER A 136 14.32 0.08 -4.34
C SER A 136 14.17 0.49 -5.81
N ALA A 137 13.38 -0.26 -6.57
CA ALA A 137 12.88 0.23 -7.85
C ALA A 137 11.92 1.42 -7.66
N TRP A 138 11.76 2.24 -8.71
CA TRP A 138 10.76 3.30 -8.76
C TRP A 138 9.36 2.72 -8.56
N LEU A 139 8.57 3.33 -7.67
CA LEU A 139 7.19 2.95 -7.39
C LEU A 139 6.29 4.14 -7.09
N GLU A 140 5.01 3.94 -7.33
CA GLU A 140 3.95 4.83 -6.85
C GLU A 140 3.66 4.53 -5.37
N ASP A 141 3.31 5.57 -4.61
CA ASP A 141 3.00 5.46 -3.17
C ASP A 141 4.13 4.82 -2.35
N TYR A 142 5.36 5.22 -2.63
CA TYR A 142 6.56 4.77 -1.91
C TYR A 142 6.45 4.97 -0.39
N GLY A 143 5.69 6.00 0.04
CA GLY A 143 5.50 6.31 1.46
C GLY A 143 4.69 5.23 2.17
N ARG A 144 3.82 4.53 1.45
CA ARG A 144 3.11 3.37 1.99
C ARG A 144 4.03 2.17 2.16
N ALA A 145 4.84 1.86 1.16
CA ALA A 145 5.82 0.77 1.27
C ALA A 145 6.79 1.02 2.44
N GLU A 146 7.30 2.24 2.57
CA GLU A 146 8.12 2.66 3.73
C GLU A 146 7.37 2.48 5.06
N SER A 147 6.12 2.96 5.14
CA SER A 147 5.30 2.84 6.34
C SER A 147 5.07 1.38 6.73
N LEU A 148 4.85 0.49 5.77
CA LEU A 148 4.67 -0.95 6.03
C LEU A 148 5.97 -1.61 6.49
N ALA A 149 7.11 -1.30 5.86
CA ALA A 149 8.43 -1.77 6.31
C ALA A 149 8.75 -1.33 7.75
N HIS A 150 8.47 -0.07 8.10
CA HIS A 150 8.59 0.43 9.49
C HIS A 150 7.66 -0.31 10.46
N GLY A 151 6.48 -0.74 10.01
CA GLY A 151 5.55 -1.54 10.82
C GLY A 151 6.08 -2.95 11.07
N ASP A 152 6.65 -3.57 10.03
CA ASP A 152 7.19 -4.92 10.07
C ASP A 152 8.49 -5.01 10.91
N LEU A 153 9.32 -3.96 10.91
CA LEU A 153 10.55 -3.89 11.69
C LEU A 153 10.40 -3.09 12.99
N TRP A 154 9.18 -2.93 13.49
CA TRP A 154 8.93 -2.05 14.63
C TRP A 154 9.56 -2.57 15.92
N ASP A 155 9.67 -3.88 16.13
CA ASP A 155 10.37 -4.48 17.27
C ASP A 155 11.85 -4.07 17.30
N LEU A 156 12.49 -3.96 16.13
CA LEU A 156 13.89 -3.60 15.96
C LEU A 156 14.15 -2.09 15.86
N CYS A 157 13.10 -1.25 15.96
CA CYS A 157 13.22 0.20 15.91
C CYS A 157 13.97 0.73 17.15
N ARG A 158 15.05 1.47 16.91
CA ARG A 158 15.91 2.11 17.91
C ARG A 158 15.78 3.64 17.84
N PRO A 159 14.80 4.23 18.54
CA PRO A 159 14.68 5.68 18.55
C PRO A 159 15.77 6.33 19.39
N PHE A 160 16.40 7.38 18.87
CA PHE A 160 17.40 8.16 19.60
C PHE A 160 17.19 9.67 19.42
N THR A 161 17.70 10.46 20.36
CA THR A 161 17.71 11.92 20.28
C THR A 161 19.01 12.37 19.63
N CYS A 162 18.93 12.98 18.46
CA CYS A 162 20.09 13.50 17.76
C CYS A 162 20.52 14.84 18.39
N VAL A 163 21.79 14.93 18.77
CA VAL A 163 22.34 16.15 19.41
C VAL A 163 22.39 17.32 18.40
N PRO A 164 22.93 17.16 17.17
CA PRO A 164 22.98 18.28 16.22
C PRO A 164 21.63 18.86 15.82
N CYS A 165 20.60 18.03 15.64
CA CYS A 165 19.29 18.52 15.19
C CYS A 165 18.25 18.63 16.31
N SER A 166 18.52 18.15 17.52
CA SER A 166 17.60 18.10 18.67
C SER A 166 16.29 17.32 18.42
N HIS A 167 16.18 16.57 17.33
CA HIS A 167 15.00 15.76 17.03
C HIS A 167 15.18 14.31 17.51
N ARG A 168 14.07 13.69 17.93
CA ARG A 168 14.01 12.27 18.21
C ARG A 168 13.74 11.49 16.93
N HIS A 169 14.75 10.84 16.37
CA HIS A 169 14.59 9.97 15.22
C HIS A 169 13.93 8.66 15.63
N ARG A 170 12.95 8.19 14.83
CA ARG A 170 12.24 6.91 15.04
C ARG A 170 12.31 6.00 13.82
N GLU A 171 13.16 6.36 12.87
CA GLU A 171 13.27 5.74 11.54
C GLU A 171 14.52 4.86 11.43
N TRP A 172 15.21 4.62 12.55
CA TRP A 172 16.43 3.82 12.62
C TRP A 172 16.16 2.49 13.30
N HIS A 173 16.77 1.44 12.77
CA HIS A 173 16.58 0.05 13.17
C HIS A 173 17.93 -0.60 13.44
N GLU A 174 17.98 -1.45 14.46
CA GLU A 174 19.11 -2.33 14.75
C GLU A 174 18.80 -3.69 14.13
N VAL A 175 19.21 -3.85 12.88
CA VAL A 175 18.92 -5.01 12.04
C VAL A 175 20.06 -5.14 11.03
N ASP A 176 20.34 -6.35 10.57
CA ASP A 176 21.30 -6.57 9.49
C ASP A 176 20.77 -6.03 8.13
N ASP A 177 21.69 -5.81 7.21
CA ASP A 177 21.39 -5.28 5.88
C ASP A 177 20.47 -6.19 5.07
N GLU A 178 20.65 -7.50 5.21
CA GLU A 178 19.96 -8.49 4.40
C GLU A 178 18.47 -8.54 4.76
N LEU A 179 18.15 -8.59 6.06
CA LEU A 179 16.81 -8.58 6.60
C LEU A 179 16.12 -7.23 6.33
N ALA A 180 16.83 -6.11 6.46
CA ALA A 180 16.28 -4.80 6.10
C ALA A 180 15.93 -4.72 4.61
N THR A 181 16.84 -5.16 3.74
CA THR A 181 16.66 -5.18 2.28
C THR A 181 15.52 -6.10 1.88
N LYS A 182 15.50 -7.36 2.34
CA LYS A 182 14.41 -8.32 2.12
C LYS A 182 13.06 -7.77 2.57
N THR A 183 13.02 -7.06 3.69
CA THR A 183 11.78 -6.47 4.20
C THR A 183 11.30 -5.32 3.31
N VAL A 184 12.19 -4.39 2.92
CA VAL A 184 11.85 -3.29 2.01
C VAL A 184 11.39 -3.84 0.66
N ASP A 185 12.13 -4.75 0.06
CA ASP A 185 11.79 -5.35 -1.24
C ASP A 185 10.45 -6.07 -1.21
N ARG A 186 10.15 -6.81 -0.14
CA ARG A 186 8.85 -7.47 0.05
C ARG A 186 7.70 -6.47 0.01
N TRP A 187 7.81 -5.36 0.75
CA TRP A 187 6.76 -4.34 0.80
C TRP A 187 6.68 -3.51 -0.49
N VAL A 188 7.81 -3.24 -1.14
CA VAL A 188 7.85 -2.59 -2.46
C VAL A 188 7.16 -3.48 -3.50
N LYS A 189 7.49 -4.78 -3.54
CA LYS A 189 6.86 -5.76 -4.42
C LYS A 189 5.34 -5.80 -4.20
N PHE A 190 4.91 -5.93 -2.95
CA PHE A 190 3.50 -5.94 -2.59
C PHE A 190 2.78 -4.67 -3.05
N VAL A 191 3.32 -3.48 -2.80
CA VAL A 191 2.67 -2.23 -3.21
C VAL A 191 2.66 -2.06 -4.74
N LYS A 192 3.78 -2.36 -5.40
CA LYS A 192 3.99 -2.12 -6.83
C LYS A 192 3.31 -3.13 -7.75
N GLU A 193 3.50 -4.42 -7.46
CA GLU A 193 3.05 -5.51 -8.34
C GLU A 193 1.61 -5.91 -8.03
N GLU A 194 1.28 -6.11 -6.75
CA GLU A 194 -0.05 -6.59 -6.35
C GLU A 194 -1.12 -5.49 -6.33
N LYS A 195 -0.70 -4.22 -6.30
CA LYS A 195 -1.57 -3.02 -6.25
C LYS A 195 -2.76 -3.21 -5.29
N PRO A 196 -2.50 -3.47 -4.00
CA PRO A 196 -3.51 -3.95 -3.07
C PRO A 196 -4.51 -2.88 -2.63
N TYR A 197 -4.28 -1.62 -3.02
CA TYR A 197 -5.10 -0.47 -2.66
C TYR A 197 -5.89 0.06 -3.85
N ASP A 198 -7.08 0.60 -3.58
CA ASP A 198 -7.91 1.31 -4.56
C ASP A 198 -7.52 2.80 -4.68
N SER A 199 -8.19 3.54 -5.56
CA SER A 199 -7.96 4.98 -5.77
C SER A 199 -8.27 5.83 -4.54
N GLY A 200 -9.14 5.35 -3.64
CA GLY A 200 -9.41 5.97 -2.34
C GLY A 200 -8.33 5.65 -1.30
N GLY A 201 -7.31 4.87 -1.66
CA GLY A 201 -6.25 4.48 -0.75
C GLY A 201 -6.65 3.42 0.26
N SER A 202 -7.82 2.79 0.07
CA SER A 202 -8.34 1.72 0.91
C SER A 202 -7.87 0.36 0.38
N LEU A 203 -7.69 -0.59 1.29
CA LEU A 203 -7.32 -1.96 0.90
C LEU A 203 -8.49 -2.60 0.11
N LYS A 204 -8.19 -3.18 -1.06
CA LYS A 204 -9.17 -3.85 -1.93
C LYS A 204 -9.84 -5.01 -1.19
N GLY A 205 -11.09 -5.31 -1.58
CA GLY A 205 -11.88 -6.38 -0.96
C GLY A 205 -11.19 -7.75 -0.99
N LEU A 206 -10.51 -8.08 -2.10
CA LEU A 206 -9.72 -9.32 -2.21
C LEU A 206 -8.66 -9.40 -1.10
N TRP A 207 -7.84 -8.37 -0.92
CA TRP A 207 -6.78 -8.38 0.09
C TRP A 207 -7.32 -8.37 1.53
N LYS A 208 -8.46 -7.72 1.77
CA LYS A 208 -9.16 -7.84 3.07
C LYS A 208 -9.60 -9.27 3.35
N PHE A 209 -10.15 -9.96 2.35
CA PHE A 209 -10.53 -11.36 2.43
C PHE A 209 -9.30 -12.25 2.67
N LEU A 210 -8.24 -12.10 1.88
CA LEU A 210 -7.02 -12.92 2.02
C LEU A 210 -6.34 -12.74 3.37
N PHE A 211 -6.22 -11.51 3.88
CA PHE A 211 -5.65 -11.31 5.21
C PHE A 211 -6.53 -11.89 6.32
N SER A 212 -7.85 -11.99 6.12
CA SER A 212 -8.74 -12.67 7.06
C SER A 212 -8.54 -14.19 7.03
N GLU A 213 -8.45 -14.78 5.83
CA GLU A 213 -8.32 -16.23 5.66
C GLU A 213 -6.92 -16.73 6.01
N ARG A 214 -5.86 -16.13 5.44
CA ARG A 214 -4.47 -16.53 5.69
C ARG A 214 -4.06 -16.32 7.14
N GLN A 215 -4.69 -15.38 7.86
CA GLN A 215 -4.44 -15.17 9.28
C GLN A 215 -5.00 -16.29 10.17
N GLN A 216 -6.08 -16.97 9.77
CA GLN A 216 -6.67 -18.07 10.53
C GLN A 216 -5.82 -19.34 10.45
N VAL A 217 -5.09 -19.53 9.34
CA VAL A 217 -4.25 -20.71 9.11
C VAL A 217 -2.97 -20.69 9.95
N VAL A 218 -2.53 -19.51 10.40
CA VAL A 218 -1.32 -19.37 11.20
C VAL A 218 -1.70 -19.45 12.68
N PRO A 219 -1.33 -20.52 13.42
CA PRO A 219 -1.49 -20.56 14.86
C PRO A 219 -0.55 -19.50 15.45
N TRP A 220 -1.08 -18.31 15.73
CA TRP A 220 -0.43 -17.35 16.61
C TRP A 220 -0.18 -18.12 17.89
N VAL A 221 1.09 -18.41 18.17
CA VAL A 221 1.50 -19.28 19.28
C VAL A 221 0.71 -18.88 20.52
N ALA A 222 -0.26 -19.72 20.87
CA ALA A 222 -1.12 -19.54 22.04
C ALA A 222 -0.38 -19.87 23.34
N ALA A 223 0.92 -20.12 23.28
CA ALA A 223 1.73 -20.41 24.44
C ALA A 223 2.24 -19.09 25.02
N GLY A 224 1.94 -18.85 26.30
CA GLY A 224 2.52 -17.80 27.13
C GLY A 224 4.02 -17.97 27.38
N ASP A 225 4.78 -18.37 26.36
CA ASP A 225 6.23 -18.49 26.44
C ASP A 225 6.88 -17.13 26.17
N VAL A 226 7.14 -16.44 27.27
CA VAL A 226 8.02 -15.26 27.35
C VAL A 226 9.46 -15.61 26.93
N ALA A 227 9.79 -16.90 26.84
CA ALA A 227 11.14 -17.41 26.58
C ALA A 227 11.66 -17.25 25.13
N GLY A 228 10.96 -16.54 24.23
CA GLY A 228 11.48 -16.37 22.86
C GLY A 228 10.89 -15.26 22.02
N ASN A 229 10.85 -14.01 22.51
CA ASN A 229 10.41 -12.85 21.70
C ASN A 229 11.12 -12.76 20.33
N VAL A 230 12.38 -13.21 20.24
CA VAL A 230 13.16 -13.21 18.99
C VAL A 230 12.62 -14.25 18.00
N ALA A 231 12.53 -15.53 18.42
CA ALA A 231 11.99 -16.61 17.58
C ALA A 231 10.53 -16.34 17.16
N GLY A 232 9.73 -15.74 18.05
CA GLY A 232 8.36 -15.32 17.73
C GLY A 232 8.30 -14.23 16.66
N ASN A 233 9.24 -13.27 16.67
CA ASN A 233 9.30 -12.21 15.65
C ASN A 233 9.82 -12.72 14.31
N GLU A 234 10.74 -13.67 14.29
CA GLU A 234 11.20 -14.32 13.06
C GLU A 234 10.07 -15.10 12.38
N LYS A 235 9.40 -15.99 13.11
CA LYS A 235 8.24 -16.74 12.60
C LYS A 235 7.12 -15.80 12.13
N ARG A 236 6.91 -14.68 12.83
CA ARG A 236 5.97 -13.63 12.38
C ARG A 236 6.35 -13.08 11.01
N ARG A 237 7.63 -12.79 10.74
CA ARG A 237 8.10 -12.27 9.45
C ARG A 237 7.95 -13.29 8.33
N GLU A 238 8.21 -14.57 8.60
CA GLU A 238 7.95 -15.66 7.66
C GLU A 238 6.45 -15.75 7.32
N ASN A 239 5.59 -15.70 8.34
CA ASN A 239 4.15 -15.68 8.14
C ASN A 239 3.68 -14.47 7.32
N ILE A 240 4.29 -13.30 7.51
CA ILE A 240 4.00 -12.13 6.68
C ILE A 240 4.41 -12.37 5.23
N ALA A 241 5.56 -13.02 4.99
CA ALA A 241 5.97 -13.35 3.63
C ALA A 241 4.91 -14.23 2.93
N LEU A 242 4.40 -15.25 3.62
CA LEU A 242 3.29 -16.09 3.14
C LEU A 242 2.00 -15.30 2.93
N MET A 243 1.67 -14.38 3.85
CA MET A 243 0.47 -13.53 3.73
C MET A 243 0.51 -12.60 2.52
N LEU A 244 1.69 -12.20 2.06
CA LEU A 244 1.87 -11.28 0.93
C LEU A 244 2.10 -11.99 -0.41
N GLU A 245 2.04 -13.32 -0.44
CA GLU A 245 2.13 -14.08 -1.69
C GLU A 245 1.01 -13.68 -2.66
N SER A 246 1.33 -13.67 -3.95
CA SER A 246 0.39 -13.35 -5.01
C SER A 246 -0.85 -14.25 -4.91
N PRO A 247 -2.07 -13.70 -4.99
CA PRO A 247 -3.28 -14.51 -4.84
C PRO A 247 -3.39 -15.56 -5.94
N SER A 248 -3.51 -16.82 -5.53
CA SER A 248 -3.69 -17.96 -6.43
C SER A 248 -5.04 -17.87 -7.18
N VAL A 249 -5.16 -18.63 -8.27
CA VAL A 249 -6.42 -18.72 -9.02
C VAL A 249 -7.56 -19.24 -8.12
N LYS A 250 -7.25 -20.20 -7.24
CA LYS A 250 -8.21 -20.75 -6.27
C LYS A 250 -8.72 -19.68 -5.31
N GLU A 251 -7.83 -18.91 -4.69
CA GLU A 251 -8.21 -17.84 -3.77
C GLU A 251 -9.02 -16.73 -4.43
N ARG A 252 -8.72 -16.40 -5.69
CA ARG A 252 -9.54 -15.45 -6.47
C ARG A 252 -10.93 -16.00 -6.74
N ALA A 253 -11.05 -17.29 -7.04
CA ALA A 253 -12.33 -17.95 -7.23
C ALA A 253 -13.13 -18.03 -5.92
N GLU A 254 -12.48 -18.35 -4.80
CA GLU A 254 -13.09 -18.34 -3.47
C GLU A 254 -13.58 -16.94 -3.08
N TYR A 255 -12.79 -15.90 -3.35
CA TYR A 255 -13.22 -14.52 -3.14
C TYR A 255 -14.40 -14.14 -4.04
N ALA A 256 -14.37 -14.51 -5.33
CA ALA A 256 -15.48 -14.25 -6.24
C ALA A 256 -16.76 -14.96 -5.76
N TRP A 257 -16.65 -16.22 -5.34
CA TRP A 257 -17.75 -16.97 -4.74
C TRP A 257 -18.26 -16.29 -3.47
N PHE A 258 -17.37 -15.85 -2.57
CA PHE A 258 -17.73 -15.13 -1.36
C PHE A 258 -18.51 -13.83 -1.64
N VAL A 259 -18.07 -13.05 -2.65
CA VAL A 259 -18.77 -11.82 -3.07
C VAL A 259 -20.12 -12.15 -3.68
N ILE A 260 -20.17 -13.15 -4.57
CA ILE A 260 -21.41 -13.58 -5.21
C ILE A 260 -22.38 -14.07 -4.15
N SER A 261 -22.01 -15.05 -3.32
CA SER A 261 -22.92 -15.70 -2.36
C SER A 261 -23.49 -14.74 -1.31
N ARG A 262 -22.75 -13.67 -0.96
CA ARG A 262 -23.22 -12.63 -0.03
C ARG A 262 -23.87 -11.43 -0.71
N HIS A 263 -24.01 -11.44 -2.03
CA HIS A 263 -24.59 -10.34 -2.75
C HIS A 263 -26.09 -10.19 -2.39
N PRO A 264 -26.58 -8.98 -2.06
CA PRO A 264 -27.98 -8.78 -1.65
C PRO A 264 -29.00 -9.12 -2.73
N ILE A 265 -28.55 -9.28 -3.98
CA ILE A 265 -29.40 -9.73 -5.09
C ILE A 265 -30.05 -11.09 -4.80
N TRP A 266 -29.43 -11.98 -4.02
CA TRP A 266 -30.05 -13.27 -3.70
C TRP A 266 -31.29 -13.10 -2.83
N ALA A 267 -31.27 -12.19 -1.86
CA ALA A 267 -32.46 -11.87 -1.07
C ALA A 267 -33.57 -11.31 -1.97
N LEU A 268 -33.21 -10.47 -2.94
CA LEU A 268 -34.14 -9.92 -3.93
C LEU A 268 -34.72 -11.01 -4.85
N LEU A 269 -33.88 -11.94 -5.31
CA LEU A 269 -34.29 -13.08 -6.14
C LEU A 269 -35.25 -13.98 -5.37
N TRP A 270 -35.02 -14.17 -4.07
CA TRP A 270 -35.90 -14.96 -3.20
C TRP A 270 -37.17 -14.25 -2.77
N GLU A 271 -37.18 -12.91 -2.68
CA GLU A 271 -38.39 -12.13 -2.36
C GLU A 271 -39.36 -12.08 -3.56
N PHE A 272 -38.83 -12.15 -4.78
CA PHE A 272 -39.60 -12.02 -6.03
C PHE A 272 -39.37 -13.19 -7.01
N PRO A 273 -39.53 -14.45 -6.59
CA PRO A 273 -39.08 -15.60 -7.38
C PRO A 273 -39.87 -15.75 -8.68
N TRP A 274 -41.17 -15.45 -8.67
CA TRP A 274 -42.01 -15.56 -9.86
C TRP A 274 -41.78 -14.42 -10.86
N GLN A 275 -41.57 -13.18 -10.39
CA GLN A 275 -41.23 -12.06 -11.27
C GLN A 275 -39.91 -12.31 -12.00
N VAL A 276 -38.90 -12.74 -11.25
CA VAL A 276 -37.56 -13.05 -11.76
C VAL A 276 -37.63 -14.21 -12.76
N SER A 277 -38.32 -15.29 -12.40
CA SER A 277 -38.52 -16.44 -13.30
C SER A 277 -39.17 -16.03 -14.62
N THR A 278 -40.17 -15.14 -14.56
CA THR A 278 -40.86 -14.62 -15.76
C THR A 278 -39.90 -13.84 -16.66
N VAL A 279 -39.09 -12.94 -16.11
CA VAL A 279 -38.08 -12.17 -16.89
C VAL A 279 -37.05 -13.11 -17.51
N ILE A 280 -36.57 -14.10 -16.77
CA ILE A 280 -35.62 -15.11 -17.28
C ILE A 280 -36.25 -15.91 -18.43
N ALA A 281 -37.50 -16.35 -18.28
CA ALA A 281 -38.20 -17.09 -19.33
C ALA A 281 -38.33 -16.27 -20.63
N TRP A 282 -38.74 -15.00 -20.53
CA TRP A 282 -38.83 -14.12 -21.70
C TRP A 282 -37.47 -13.79 -22.31
N LEU A 283 -36.40 -13.68 -21.49
CA LEU A 283 -35.05 -13.50 -21.97
C LEU A 283 -34.57 -14.71 -22.79
N ILE A 284 -34.82 -15.92 -22.30
CA ILE A 284 -34.50 -17.16 -23.03
C ILE A 284 -35.29 -17.23 -24.34
N MET A 285 -36.60 -16.95 -24.31
CA MET A 285 -37.44 -16.92 -25.51
C MET A 285 -36.93 -15.90 -26.54
N PHE A 286 -36.48 -14.72 -26.09
CA PHE A 286 -35.89 -13.72 -26.98
C PHE A 286 -34.58 -14.21 -27.62
N LEU A 287 -33.68 -14.83 -26.85
CA LEU A 287 -32.41 -15.34 -27.38
C LEU A 287 -32.60 -16.45 -28.43
N ILE A 288 -33.64 -17.27 -28.27
CA ILE A 288 -33.99 -18.34 -29.21
C ILE A 288 -34.67 -17.77 -30.47
N ALA A 289 -35.71 -16.95 -30.29
CA ALA A 289 -36.53 -16.47 -31.41
C ALA A 289 -35.88 -15.31 -32.18
N ARG A 290 -34.99 -14.55 -31.54
CA ARG A 290 -34.33 -13.33 -32.07
C ARG A 290 -35.31 -12.35 -32.74
N ASN A 291 -36.53 -12.28 -32.23
CA ASN A 291 -37.64 -11.54 -32.81
C ASN A 291 -37.88 -10.23 -32.03
N SER A 292 -38.12 -9.13 -32.76
CA SER A 292 -38.41 -7.81 -32.20
C SER A 292 -39.67 -7.76 -31.34
N VAL A 293 -40.69 -8.57 -31.67
CA VAL A 293 -41.92 -8.68 -30.85
C VAL A 293 -41.60 -9.30 -29.49
N VAL A 294 -40.79 -10.36 -29.45
CA VAL A 294 -40.39 -11.03 -28.21
C VAL A 294 -39.52 -10.09 -27.35
N PHE A 295 -38.66 -9.28 -27.99
CA PHE A 295 -37.91 -8.22 -27.31
C PHE A 295 -38.84 -7.18 -26.66
N LEU A 296 -39.86 -6.72 -27.39
CA LEU A 296 -40.80 -5.72 -26.87
C LEU A 296 -41.60 -6.27 -25.68
N ILE A 297 -42.03 -7.53 -25.74
CA ILE A 297 -42.69 -8.20 -24.62
C ILE A 297 -41.75 -8.29 -23.41
N LEU A 298 -40.51 -8.73 -23.60
CA LEU A 298 -39.49 -8.75 -22.55
C LEU A 298 -39.31 -7.36 -21.90
N ALA A 299 -39.18 -6.31 -22.72
CA ALA A 299 -39.02 -4.94 -22.22
C ALA A 299 -40.21 -4.47 -21.36
N ILE A 300 -41.45 -4.79 -21.78
CA ILE A 300 -42.66 -4.51 -21.00
C ILE A 300 -42.62 -5.23 -19.66
N TYR A 301 -42.32 -6.53 -19.63
CA TYR A 301 -42.25 -7.30 -18.39
C TYR A 301 -41.17 -6.80 -17.45
N VAL A 302 -39.99 -6.45 -17.98
CA VAL A 302 -38.92 -5.81 -17.18
C VAL A 302 -39.42 -4.51 -16.55
N GLY A 303 -40.14 -3.67 -17.30
CA GLY A 303 -40.75 -2.44 -16.79
C GLY A 303 -41.79 -2.69 -15.69
N LEU A 304 -42.67 -3.68 -15.87
CA LEU A 304 -43.69 -4.06 -14.87
C LEU A 304 -43.07 -4.61 -13.59
N VAL A 305 -42.06 -5.49 -13.71
CA VAL A 305 -41.32 -6.03 -12.58
C VAL A 305 -40.59 -4.92 -11.83
N TRP A 306 -39.91 -4.03 -12.55
CA TRP A 306 -39.25 -2.86 -11.96
C TRP A 306 -40.23 -1.99 -11.16
N PHE A 307 -41.39 -1.69 -11.74
CA PHE A 307 -42.43 -0.89 -11.08
C PHE A 307 -42.97 -1.57 -9.82
N SER A 308 -43.27 -2.87 -9.90
CA SER A 308 -43.73 -3.69 -8.78
C SER A 308 -42.72 -3.71 -7.62
N MET A 309 -41.45 -3.99 -7.93
CA MET A 309 -40.37 -4.04 -6.94
C MET A 309 -40.13 -2.68 -6.28
N SER A 310 -40.16 -1.60 -7.07
CA SER A 310 -40.02 -0.23 -6.57
C SER A 310 -41.10 0.14 -5.54
N PHE A 311 -42.33 -0.34 -5.75
CA PHE A 311 -43.45 -0.09 -4.84
C PHE A 311 -43.32 -0.90 -3.54
N HIS A 312 -42.86 -2.16 -3.62
CA HIS A 312 -42.61 -3.00 -2.46
C HIS A 312 -41.50 -2.41 -1.57
N PHE A 313 -40.42 -1.92 -2.18
CA PHE A 313 -39.30 -1.32 -1.47
C PHE A 313 -39.71 -0.04 -0.71
N LYS A 314 -40.52 0.82 -1.32
CA LYS A 314 -41.07 2.02 -0.68
C LYS A 314 -41.94 1.68 0.54
N ARG A 315 -42.75 0.62 0.46
CA ARG A 315 -43.57 0.15 1.59
C ARG A 315 -42.71 -0.43 2.71
N GLY A 316 -41.70 -1.24 2.39
CA GLY A 316 -40.77 -1.81 3.36
C GLY A 316 -40.00 -0.75 4.15
N LEU A 317 -39.54 0.32 3.48
CA LEU A 317 -38.86 1.45 4.15
C LEU A 317 -39.79 2.21 5.09
N LYS A 318 -41.05 2.44 4.70
CA LYS A 318 -42.04 3.16 5.52
C LYS A 318 -42.35 2.42 6.82
N LEU A 319 -42.46 1.08 6.76
CA LEU A 319 -42.71 0.24 7.95
C LEU A 319 -41.51 0.21 8.92
N LYS A 320 -40.28 0.15 8.41
CA LYS A 320 -39.07 0.17 9.25
C LYS A 320 -38.83 1.53 9.95
N GLY A 321 -39.29 2.62 9.36
CA GLY A 321 -39.20 3.97 9.96
C GLY A 321 -40.22 4.24 11.07
N LEU A 322 -41.36 3.53 11.07
CA LEU A 322 -42.42 3.69 12.07
C LEU A 322 -42.15 2.93 13.37
N GLY A 323 -41.37 1.84 13.34
CA GLY A 323 -41.04 1.02 14.52
C GLY A 323 -39.85 1.50 15.35
N ARG A 324 -39.34 2.72 15.12
CA ARG A 324 -38.15 3.27 15.80
C ARG A 324 -38.45 4.55 16.60
N ARG A 325 -39.72 4.75 16.98
CA ARG A 325 -40.17 5.84 17.87
C ARG A 325 -40.55 5.30 19.23
#